data_AF-A0AAE9SII7-F1
#
_entry.id   AF-A0AAE9SII7-F1
#
_cell.length_a   1.000
_cell.length_b   1.000
_cell.length_c   1.000
_cell.angle_alpha   90.00
_cell.angle_beta   90.00
_cell.angle_gamma   90.00
#
_symmetry.space_group_name_H-M   'P 1'
#
loop_
_entity.id
_entity.type
_entity.pdbx_description
1 polymer ?
#
loop_
_entity_poly.entity_id
_entity_poly.type
_entity_poly.pdbx_seq_one_letter_code
_entity_poly.pdbx_strand_id
1 'polypeptide(L)'
;MKHTKKIAFLIFFVSLFSILPVYAEDTDASRTPDPYGAEEFKQWQKDLRRFEIITFGALPFVSLLSFWAYDISRSIAHKGDPAYNPWPIKDAKIAVKLTEKEQLGVFLTAVGISLGVAIIDLTYRSIKRANAKKLEQKNEEEAILLIPIEENKSEETETPNTGESDDAQ
;
A
#
# COMPACT_ATOMS: atom_id res chain seq x y z
N MET A 1 -40.20 -2.56 -14.66
CA MET A 1 -40.13 -3.05 -13.26
C MET A 1 -38.75 -3.54 -12.80
N LYS A 2 -37.82 -4.02 -13.65
CA LYS A 2 -36.48 -4.45 -13.20
C LYS A 2 -35.54 -3.28 -12.82
N HIS A 3 -35.65 -2.14 -13.50
CA HIS A 3 -34.79 -0.97 -13.23
C HIS A 3 -35.21 -0.17 -11.99
N THR A 4 -36.51 -0.13 -11.66
CA THR A 4 -37.02 0.59 -10.48
C THR A 4 -36.52 -0.01 -9.17
N LYS A 5 -36.37 -1.34 -9.09
CA LYS A 5 -35.78 -2.03 -7.93
C LYS A 5 -34.28 -1.72 -7.76
N LYS A 6 -33.54 -1.60 -8.87
CA LYS A 6 -32.11 -1.23 -8.85
C LYS A 6 -31.91 0.22 -8.41
N ILE A 7 -32.77 1.13 -8.89
CA ILE A 7 -32.76 2.55 -8.50
C ILE A 7 -33.09 2.70 -7.01
N ALA A 8 -34.13 2.01 -6.53
CA ALA A 8 -34.48 2.02 -5.12
C ALA A 8 -33.36 1.47 -4.22
N PHE A 9 -32.68 0.40 -4.66
CA PHE A 9 -31.53 -0.15 -3.94
C PHE A 9 -30.35 0.83 -3.87
N LEU A 10 -30.07 1.54 -4.96
CA LEU A 10 -29.02 2.56 -5.00
C LEU A 10 -29.34 3.75 -4.08
N ILE A 11 -30.58 4.22 -4.08
CA ILE A 11 -31.05 5.28 -3.17
C ILE A 11 -30.94 4.84 -1.72
N PHE A 12 -31.33 3.60 -1.41
CA PHE A 12 -31.19 3.03 -0.07
C PHE A 12 -29.72 2.99 0.38
N PHE A 13 -28.81 2.57 -0.51
CA PHE A 13 -27.38 2.47 -0.19
C PHE A 13 -26.73 3.86 0.05
N VAL A 14 -27.13 4.87 -0.73
CA VAL A 14 -26.67 6.26 -0.55
C VAL A 14 -27.25 6.88 0.72
N SER A 15 -28.52 6.61 1.02
CA SER A 15 -29.17 7.06 2.27
C SER A 15 -28.49 6.45 3.51
N LEU A 16 -28.13 5.16 3.45
CA LEU A 16 -27.48 4.45 4.55
C LEU A 16 -26.12 5.06 4.95
N PHE A 17 -25.36 5.57 3.97
CA PHE A 17 -24.10 6.27 4.23
C PHE A 17 -24.28 7.67 4.85
N SER A 18 -25.46 8.29 4.69
CA SER A 18 -25.75 9.63 5.22
C SER A 18 -26.10 9.64 6.72
N ILE A 19 -26.36 8.47 7.31
CA ILE A 19 -26.74 8.31 8.73
C ILE A 19 -25.55 7.93 9.61
N LEU A 20 -24.33 7.84 9.06
CA LEU A 20 -23.14 7.63 9.88
C LEU A 20 -22.93 8.89 10.74
N PRO A 21 -23.01 8.82 12.08
CA PRO A 21 -22.83 9.97 12.93
C PRO A 21 -21.38 10.44 12.81
N VAL A 22 -21.18 11.60 12.19
CA VAL A 22 -19.93 12.36 12.28
C VAL A 22 -19.97 13.05 13.64
N TYR A 23 -19.30 12.45 14.63
CA TYR A 23 -19.08 13.11 15.91
C TYR A 23 -18.12 14.28 15.68
N ALA A 24 -18.63 15.51 15.76
CA ALA A 24 -17.79 16.67 16.01
C ALA A 24 -17.54 16.70 17.51
N GLU A 25 -16.28 16.70 17.92
CA GLU A 25 -15.89 16.87 19.32
C GLU A 25 -16.18 18.32 19.74
N ASP A 26 -16.87 18.48 20.87
CA ASP A 26 -17.44 19.75 21.31
C ASP A 26 -16.36 20.79 21.71
N THR A 27 -16.69 22.01 21.33
CA THR A 27 -16.19 23.35 21.69
C THR A 27 -15.37 23.47 22.98
N ASP A 28 -14.03 23.52 22.85
CA ASP A 28 -13.11 24.41 23.60
C ASP A 28 -11.61 24.18 23.23
N ALA A 29 -11.32 23.44 22.16
CA ALA A 29 -9.96 23.28 21.64
C ALA A 29 -9.64 24.37 20.60
N SER A 30 -8.35 24.76 20.54
CA SER A 30 -7.83 25.69 19.54
C SER A 30 -8.33 25.32 18.13
N ARG A 31 -8.76 26.31 17.34
CA ARG A 31 -9.25 26.10 15.97
C ARG A 31 -8.18 25.55 15.01
N THR A 32 -6.94 25.47 15.46
CA THR A 32 -5.86 24.76 14.77
C THR A 32 -6.03 23.26 15.04
N PRO A 33 -6.33 22.45 14.02
CA PRO A 33 -6.31 21.00 14.18
C PRO A 33 -4.93 20.57 14.69
N ASP A 34 -4.89 19.73 15.72
CA ASP A 34 -3.63 19.15 16.14
C ASP A 34 -3.00 18.36 14.98
N PRO A 35 -1.67 18.46 14.78
CA PRO A 35 -1.00 17.68 13.74
C PRO A 35 -1.22 16.18 13.97
N TYR A 36 -1.56 15.47 12.90
CA TYR A 36 -1.84 14.03 12.96
C TYR A 36 -0.70 13.26 13.64
N GLY A 37 -1.07 12.44 14.64
CA GLY A 37 -0.14 11.57 15.35
C GLY A 37 0.25 10.33 14.53
N ALA A 38 1.47 9.80 14.71
CA ALA A 38 1.90 8.57 14.03
C ALA A 38 1.01 7.36 14.35
N GLU A 39 0.45 7.32 15.57
CA GLU A 39 -0.36 6.24 16.14
C GLU A 39 -1.87 6.41 15.86
N GLU A 40 -2.30 7.54 15.30
CA GLU A 40 -3.73 7.90 15.20
C GLU A 40 -4.51 6.98 14.25
N PHE A 41 -3.84 6.44 13.22
CA PHE A 41 -4.45 5.54 12.26
C PHE A 41 -3.92 4.12 12.40
N LYS A 42 -4.83 3.15 12.52
CA LYS A 42 -4.51 1.73 12.47
C LYS A 42 -3.87 1.38 11.13
N GLN A 43 -2.99 0.38 11.12
CA GLN A 43 -2.24 0.01 9.91
C GLN A 43 -3.15 -0.33 8.71
N TRP A 44 -4.29 -1.00 8.94
CA TRP A 44 -5.23 -1.33 7.86
C TRP A 44 -5.87 -0.08 7.23
N GLN A 45 -6.06 1.00 7.99
CA GLN A 45 -6.58 2.27 7.47
C GLN A 45 -5.55 2.96 6.59
N LYS A 46 -4.27 2.92 7.00
CA LYS A 46 -3.14 3.41 6.20
C LYS A 46 -3.03 2.62 4.89
N ASP A 47 -3.24 1.30 4.95
CA ASP A 47 -3.20 0.42 3.79
C ASP A 47 -4.38 0.65 2.84
N LEU A 48 -5.60 0.81 3.38
CA LEU A 48 -6.80 1.13 2.59
C LEU A 48 -6.66 2.48 1.89
N ARG A 49 -6.19 3.50 2.59
CA ARG A 49 -5.91 4.83 2.00
C ARG A 49 -4.94 4.71 0.83
N ARG A 50 -3.87 3.94 0.98
CA ARG A 50 -2.88 3.77 -0.08
C ARG A 50 -3.44 2.97 -1.26
N PHE A 51 -4.22 1.93 -0.98
CA PHE A 51 -4.91 1.15 -1.99
C PHE A 51 -5.83 2.02 -2.85
N GLU A 52 -6.62 2.89 -2.22
CA GLU A 52 -7.47 3.88 -2.90
C GLU A 52 -6.64 4.82 -3.79
N ILE A 53 -5.60 5.44 -3.23
CA ILE A 53 -4.72 6.36 -3.94
C ILE A 53 -4.10 5.70 -5.17
N ILE A 54 -3.63 4.46 -5.05
CA ILE A 54 -3.01 3.74 -6.17
C ILE A 54 -4.06 3.34 -7.21
N THR A 55 -5.19 2.78 -6.78
CA THR A 55 -6.23 2.32 -7.71
C THR A 55 -6.78 3.48 -8.53
N PHE A 56 -7.22 4.55 -7.87
CA PHE A 56 -7.81 5.70 -8.56
C PHE A 56 -6.75 6.60 -9.21
N GLY A 57 -5.56 6.71 -8.61
CA GLY A 57 -4.46 7.48 -9.17
C GLY A 57 -3.87 6.87 -10.43
N ALA A 58 -3.86 5.54 -10.56
CA ALA A 58 -3.39 4.85 -11.76
C ALA A 58 -4.43 4.87 -12.89
N LEU A 59 -5.72 4.92 -12.56
CA LEU A 59 -6.82 4.79 -13.52
C LEU A 59 -6.71 5.70 -14.76
N PRO A 60 -6.39 7.01 -14.69
CA PRO A 60 -6.29 7.83 -15.91
C PRO A 60 -5.18 7.38 -16.87
N PHE A 61 -4.03 6.96 -16.34
CA PHE A 61 -2.90 6.49 -17.15
C PHE A 61 -3.19 5.12 -17.75
N VAL A 62 -3.68 4.21 -16.92
CA VAL A 62 -4.03 2.86 -17.38
C VAL A 62 -5.16 2.91 -18.40
N SER A 63 -6.17 3.79 -18.25
CA SER A 63 -7.24 3.96 -19.25
C SER A 63 -6.71 4.42 -20.59
N LEU A 64 -5.77 5.38 -20.60
CA LEU A 64 -5.11 5.82 -21.82
C LEU A 64 -4.31 4.67 -22.47
N LEU A 65 -3.54 3.92 -21.69
CA LEU A 65 -2.74 2.80 -22.18
C LEU A 65 -3.61 1.65 -22.68
N SER A 66 -4.72 1.34 -22.00
CA SER A 66 -5.70 0.34 -22.43
C SER A 66 -6.37 0.75 -23.74
N PHE A 67 -6.74 2.02 -23.88
CA PHE A 67 -7.25 2.55 -25.15
C PHE A 67 -6.22 2.40 -26.26
N TRP A 68 -4.97 2.82 -26.01
CA TRP A 68 -3.92 2.77 -27.01
C TRP A 68 -3.55 1.34 -27.42
N ALA A 69 -3.43 0.43 -26.46
CA ALA A 69 -3.17 -0.99 -26.71
C ALA A 69 -4.30 -1.64 -27.53
N TYR A 70 -5.56 -1.31 -27.21
CA TYR A 70 -6.71 -1.79 -27.95
C TYR A 70 -6.74 -1.23 -29.39
N ASP A 71 -6.42 0.06 -29.55
CA ASP A 71 -6.39 0.74 -30.85
C ASP A 71 -5.31 0.15 -31.77
N ILE A 72 -4.11 -0.12 -31.23
CA ILE A 72 -3.05 -0.85 -31.94
C ILE A 72 -3.50 -2.26 -32.31
N SER A 73 -4.09 -3.00 -31.37
CA SER A 73 -4.58 -4.36 -31.62
C SER A 73 -5.61 -4.39 -32.76
N ARG A 74 -6.52 -3.41 -32.78
CA ARG A 74 -7.53 -3.27 -33.84
C ARG A 74 -6.92 -2.92 -35.19
N SER A 75 -5.90 -2.06 -35.21
CA SER A 75 -5.15 -1.73 -36.42
C SER A 75 -4.45 -2.96 -37.02
N ILE A 76 -3.82 -3.78 -36.17
CA ILE A 76 -3.16 -5.02 -36.59
C ILE A 76 -4.18 -6.02 -37.16
N ALA A 77 -5.39 -6.08 -36.60
CA ALA A 77 -6.46 -6.94 -37.10
C ALA A 77 -7.01 -6.48 -38.46
N HIS A 78 -6.99 -5.17 -38.74
CA HIS A 78 -7.49 -4.58 -39.99
C HIS A 78 -6.33 -4.03 -40.84
N LYS A 79 -5.39 -4.91 -41.19
CA LYS A 79 -4.19 -4.52 -41.94
C LYS A 79 -4.56 -3.83 -43.25
N GLY A 80 -4.03 -2.63 -43.45
CA GLY A 80 -4.14 -1.89 -44.70
C GLY A 80 -5.39 -1.02 -44.84
N ASP A 81 -6.27 -0.97 -43.85
CA ASP A 81 -7.41 -0.06 -43.84
C ASP A 81 -7.08 1.23 -43.03
N PRO A 82 -6.99 2.41 -43.70
CA PRO A 82 -6.70 3.68 -43.04
C PRO A 82 -7.71 4.07 -41.96
N ALA A 83 -8.93 3.52 -41.99
CA ALA A 83 -9.97 3.77 -41.00
C ALA A 83 -9.66 3.20 -39.61
N TYR A 84 -8.70 2.26 -39.53
CA TYR A 84 -8.24 1.62 -38.29
C TYR A 84 -6.79 2.00 -37.93
N ASN A 85 -6.27 3.12 -38.45
CA ASN A 85 -4.97 3.63 -38.02
C ASN A 85 -5.00 4.00 -36.53
N PRO A 86 -3.96 3.61 -35.75
CA PRO A 86 -3.93 3.85 -34.31
C PRO A 86 -3.64 5.32 -34.01
N TRP A 87 -4.00 5.77 -32.82
CA TRP A 87 -3.58 7.06 -32.30
C TRP A 87 -2.03 7.09 -32.13
N PRO A 88 -1.34 8.19 -32.52
CA PRO A 88 -1.87 9.50 -32.91
C PRO A 88 -2.10 9.71 -34.41
N ILE A 89 -1.80 8.73 -35.27
CA ILE A 89 -1.84 8.88 -36.74
C ILE A 89 -3.25 8.73 -37.36
N LYS A 90 -4.27 8.55 -36.54
CA LYS A 90 -5.66 8.38 -37.01
C LYS A 90 -6.20 9.67 -37.66
N ASP A 91 -6.94 9.52 -38.76
CA ASP A 91 -7.71 10.62 -39.35
C ASP A 91 -9.13 10.67 -38.77
N ALA A 92 -9.49 11.77 -38.13
CA ALA A 92 -10.81 11.95 -37.52
C ALA A 92 -11.99 11.88 -38.52
N LYS A 93 -11.75 12.08 -39.83
CA LYS A 93 -12.78 12.03 -40.87
C LYS A 93 -13.14 10.61 -41.28
N ILE A 94 -12.20 9.68 -41.18
CA ILE A 94 -12.31 8.31 -41.70
C ILE A 94 -12.34 7.28 -40.56
N ALA A 95 -11.80 7.63 -39.39
CA ALA A 95 -11.65 6.70 -38.26
C ALA A 95 -12.98 6.08 -37.81
N VAL A 96 -12.98 4.75 -37.72
CA VAL A 96 -14.09 4.00 -37.14
C VAL A 96 -14.13 4.24 -35.63
N LYS A 97 -15.26 4.74 -35.13
CA LYS A 97 -15.46 4.98 -33.70
C LYS A 97 -15.61 3.65 -32.96
N LEU A 98 -15.04 3.57 -31.76
CA LEU A 98 -15.30 2.45 -30.87
C LEU A 98 -16.79 2.38 -30.52
N THR A 99 -17.35 1.18 -30.61
CA THR A 99 -18.70 0.90 -30.13
C THR A 99 -18.75 0.97 -28.60
N GLU A 100 -19.94 1.19 -28.04
CA GLU A 100 -20.12 1.27 -26.58
C GLU A 100 -19.60 0.01 -25.85
N LYS A 101 -19.78 -1.17 -26.45
CA LYS A 101 -19.27 -2.43 -25.89
C LYS A 101 -17.74 -2.48 -25.87
N GLU A 102 -17.09 -2.00 -26.92
CA GLU A 102 -15.63 -1.92 -26.99
C GLU A 102 -15.09 -0.91 -25.98
N GLN A 103 -15.72 0.26 -25.87
CA GLN A 103 -15.36 1.29 -24.88
C GLN A 103 -15.49 0.75 -23.45
N LEU A 104 -16.60 0.07 -23.14
CA LEU A 104 -16.79 -0.56 -21.84
C LEU A 104 -15.75 -1.64 -21.57
N GLY A 105 -15.42 -2.46 -22.56
CA GLY A 105 -14.38 -3.49 -22.43
C GLY A 105 -13.01 -2.88 -22.12
N VAL A 106 -12.60 -1.85 -22.86
CA VAL A 106 -11.35 -1.11 -22.63
C VAL A 106 -11.34 -0.44 -21.25
N PHE A 107 -12.47 0.10 -20.81
CA PHE A 107 -12.58 0.69 -19.48
C PHE A 107 -12.46 -0.36 -18.36
N LEU A 108 -13.13 -1.50 -18.51
CA LEU A 108 -13.07 -2.58 -17.52
C LEU A 108 -11.67 -3.21 -17.43
N THR A 109 -10.96 -3.34 -18.56
CA THR A 109 -9.56 -3.79 -18.51
C THR A 109 -8.68 -2.78 -17.78
N ALA A 110 -8.90 -1.48 -17.98
CA ALA A 110 -8.17 -0.45 -17.26
C ALA A 110 -8.42 -0.48 -15.75
N VAL A 111 -9.68 -0.64 -15.34
CA VAL A 111 -10.06 -0.82 -13.93
C VAL A 111 -9.38 -2.07 -13.35
N GLY A 112 -9.42 -3.20 -14.07
CA GLY A 112 -8.80 -4.45 -13.64
C GLY A 112 -7.29 -4.34 -13.44
N ILE A 113 -6.59 -3.70 -14.38
CA ILE A 113 -5.14 -3.48 -14.28
C ILE A 113 -4.82 -2.54 -13.10
N SER A 114 -5.58 -1.45 -12.93
CA SER A 114 -5.38 -0.49 -11.83
C SER A 114 -5.55 -1.17 -10.46
N LEU A 115 -6.58 -2.02 -10.33
CA LEU A 115 -6.80 -2.84 -9.15
C LEU A 115 -5.65 -3.83 -8.92
N GLY A 116 -5.17 -4.46 -9.99
CA GLY A 116 -4.03 -5.37 -9.96
C GLY A 116 -2.76 -4.71 -9.41
N VAL A 117 -2.45 -3.48 -9.86
CA VAL A 117 -1.30 -2.70 -9.35
C VAL A 117 -1.44 -2.42 -7.86
N ALA A 118 -2.64 -2.03 -7.40
CA ALA A 118 -2.90 -1.78 -5.99
C ALA A 118 -2.79 -3.04 -5.12
N ILE A 119 -3.25 -4.19 -5.63
CA ILE A 119 -3.12 -5.49 -4.94
C ILE A 119 -1.64 -5.89 -4.82
N ILE A 120 -0.87 -5.79 -5.91
CA ILE A 120 0.57 -6.11 -5.90
C ILE A 120 1.29 -5.27 -4.85
N ASP A 121 0.99 -3.98 -4.78
CA ASP A 121 1.56 -3.09 -3.78
C ASP A 121 1.19 -3.48 -2.34
N LEU A 122 -0.09 -3.76 -2.10
CA LEU A 122 -0.60 -4.20 -0.80
C LEU A 122 0.11 -5.49 -0.35
N THR A 123 0.22 -6.46 -1.24
CA THR A 123 0.88 -7.76 -0.97
C THR A 123 2.37 -7.57 -0.69
N TYR A 124 3.09 -6.83 -1.53
CA TYR A 124 4.52 -6.56 -1.34
C TYR A 124 4.79 -5.93 0.03
N ARG A 125 4.00 -4.92 0.42
CA ARG A 125 4.14 -4.25 1.72
C ARG A 125 3.82 -5.17 2.88
N SER A 126 2.79 -6.00 2.74
CA SER A 126 2.42 -6.95 3.77
C SER A 126 3.53 -7.96 4.03
N ILE A 127 4.17 -8.47 2.96
CA ILE A 127 5.34 -9.35 3.07
C ILE A 127 6.53 -8.62 3.69
N LYS A 128 6.84 -7.41 3.21
CA LYS A 128 7.96 -6.62 3.74
C LYS A 128 7.85 -6.36 5.24
N ARG A 129 6.65 -6.00 5.72
CA ARG A 129 6.37 -5.79 7.15
C ARG A 129 6.46 -7.08 7.95
N ALA A 130 5.95 -8.19 7.41
CA ALA A 130 6.05 -9.49 8.07
C ALA A 130 7.52 -9.91 8.25
N ASN A 131 8.37 -9.65 7.25
CA ASN A 131 9.80 -9.95 7.33
C ASN A 131 10.54 -9.02 8.30
N ALA A 132 10.20 -7.73 8.33
CA ALA A 132 10.78 -6.79 9.28
C ALA A 132 10.49 -7.18 10.74
N LYS A 133 9.23 -7.53 11.05
CA LYS A 133 8.85 -8.00 12.40
C LYS A 133 9.60 -9.27 12.82
N LYS A 134 9.79 -10.22 11.90
CA LYS A 134 10.56 -11.44 12.17
C LYS A 134 12.03 -11.13 12.46
N LEU A 135 12.60 -10.14 11.77
CA LEU A 135 13.98 -9.72 11.99
C LEU A 135 14.16 -9.02 13.33
N GLU A 136 13.22 -8.14 13.72
CA GLU A 136 13.20 -7.48 15.03
C GLU A 136 13.12 -8.52 16.15
N GLN A 137 12.21 -9.48 16.06
CA GLN A 137 12.09 -10.58 17.02
C GLN A 137 13.39 -11.39 17.16
N LYS A 138 14.02 -11.72 16.03
CA LYS A 138 15.31 -12.44 16.04
C LYS A 138 16.42 -11.62 16.70
N ASN A 139 16.48 -10.32 16.43
CA ASN A 139 17.50 -9.44 17.00
C ASN A 139 17.31 -9.24 18.52
N GLU A 140 16.06 -9.24 19.00
CA GLU A 140 15.74 -9.20 20.43
C GLU A 140 16.14 -10.51 21.14
N GLU A 141 15.95 -11.67 20.49
CA GLU A 141 16.39 -12.97 21.03
C GLU A 141 17.92 -13.11 21.09
N GLU A 142 18.65 -12.54 20.12
CA GLU A 142 20.12 -12.54 20.06
C GLU A 142 20.75 -11.32 20.79
N ALA A 143 19.95 -10.52 21.50
CA ALA A 143 20.44 -9.33 22.19
C ALA A 143 21.41 -9.70 23.31
N ILE A 144 22.70 -9.40 23.10
CA ILE A 144 23.75 -9.57 24.11
C ILE A 144 23.45 -8.63 25.27
N LEU A 145 23.08 -9.19 26.43
CA LEU A 145 22.93 -8.46 27.67
C LEU A 145 24.31 -7.95 28.12
N LEU A 146 24.56 -6.67 27.91
CA LEU A 146 25.72 -5.99 28.49
C LEU A 146 25.50 -5.88 29.99
N ILE A 147 25.97 -6.87 30.74
CA ILE A 147 26.06 -6.77 32.20
C ILE A 147 27.14 -5.74 32.49
N PRO A 148 26.83 -4.58 33.10
CA PRO A 148 27.85 -3.65 33.54
C PRO A 148 28.74 -4.38 34.54
N ILE A 149 30.04 -4.45 34.27
CA ILE A 149 31.00 -4.87 35.28
C ILE A 149 31.00 -3.74 36.31
N GLU A 150 30.38 -3.97 37.47
CA GLU A 150 30.57 -3.08 38.62
C GLU A 150 32.05 -3.15 38.97
N GLU A 151 32.75 -2.03 38.75
CA GLU A 151 34.13 -1.83 39.13
C GLU A 151 34.17 -1.87 40.67
N ASN A 152 34.29 -3.07 41.26
CA ASN A 152 34.51 -3.24 42.69
C ASN A 152 35.85 -2.59 43.03
N LYS A 153 35.75 -1.35 43.51
CA LYS A 153 36.79 -0.63 44.22
C LYS A 153 36.93 -1.20 45.63
N SER A 154 37.49 -2.40 45.75
CA SER A 154 38.13 -2.89 46.98
C SER A 154 38.46 -4.37 46.82
N GLU A 155 39.75 -4.70 46.82
CA GLU A 155 40.29 -5.86 47.52
C GLU A 155 41.82 -5.69 47.58
N GLU A 156 42.24 -4.78 48.47
CA GLU A 156 43.49 -4.99 49.20
C GLU A 156 43.28 -6.23 50.08
N THR A 157 43.75 -7.41 49.66
CA THR A 157 44.12 -8.48 50.61
C THR A 157 45.13 -9.43 49.99
N GLU A 158 46.41 -9.05 50.02
CA GLU A 158 47.48 -10.04 49.95
C GLU A 158 47.78 -10.53 51.37
N THR A 159 47.54 -11.82 51.65
CA THR A 159 48.36 -12.71 52.51
C THR A 159 47.87 -14.15 52.32
N PRO A 160 48.64 -15.22 52.64
CA PRO A 160 50.10 -15.32 52.84
C PRO A 160 50.72 -16.44 51.95
N ASN A 161 52.00 -16.29 51.58
CA ASN A 161 52.76 -17.33 50.90
C ASN A 161 53.10 -18.47 51.88
N THR A 162 52.62 -19.67 51.57
CA THR A 162 52.96 -20.95 52.20
C THR A 162 54.46 -21.20 52.07
N GLY A 163 55.12 -21.49 53.19
CA GLY A 163 56.52 -21.92 53.21
C GLY A 163 56.66 -23.27 52.52
N GLU A 164 57.40 -23.29 51.42
CA GLU A 164 57.95 -24.50 50.81
C GLU A 164 59.45 -24.53 51.09
N SER A 165 59.84 -25.60 51.77
CA SER A 165 61.20 -25.98 52.15
C SER A 165 61.99 -26.36 50.91
N ASP A 166 63.16 -25.74 50.73
CA ASP A 166 64.23 -26.25 49.87
C ASP A 166 65.47 -26.55 50.72
N ASP A 167 66.10 -27.66 50.35
CA ASP A 167 67.12 -28.43 51.04
C ASP A 167 68.40 -27.68 51.45
N ALA A 168 68.92 -28.03 52.63
CA ALA A 168 70.35 -27.94 52.93
C ALA A 168 70.80 -29.09 53.85
N GLN A 169 71.58 -29.99 53.24
CA GLN A 169 72.51 -31.01 53.79
C GLN A 169 71.96 -32.40 54.15
#